data_AF-A0A4R6WHZ5-F1
#
_entry.id   AF-A0A4R6WHZ5-F1
#
_cell.length_a   1.000
_cell.length_b   1.000
_cell.length_c   1.000
_cell.angle_alpha   90.00
_cell.angle_beta   90.00
_cell.angle_gamma   90.00
#
_symmetry.space_group_name_H-M   'P 1'
#
loop_
_entity.id
_entity.type
_entity.pdbx_description
1 polymer ?
#
loop_
_entity_poly.entity_id
_entity_poly.type
_entity_poly.pdbx_seq_one_letter_code
_entity_poly.pdbx_strand_id
1 'polypeptide(L)'
;MMKKGRGLAFLVGATLLGVWMSSCQNLSSAALGYVNRDSIEGIEQEEIVQIKKPLLLDKWDSLQKNQIHFVVDTLKPIDIKTQKKMLKDSLRREFDKKPKHVFLTFDDGPLVGSAAIDSLAKAKNIKVNVFLVGRHASVIKGRKRDLANYEKNPLVACYNHSYTHAYNKYSHFYSNPVTAFEDFEKNEKELNLKHKIVRLPGRNIWIYDNVRKIDLQSGASTADMLFANGYKIYGWDVEWRINSLTGVPVQSLESVYTKMRNFLNYQSSMTPNNVILLMHDDMFQTKKGQQLLAGLIDSLKKENYHFEFMQDYPIKY
;
A
#
# COMPACT_ATOMS: atom_id res chain seq x y z
N MET A 1 8.79 64.81 -39.73
CA MET A 1 9.22 65.53 -38.50
C MET A 1 10.31 64.69 -37.82
N MET A 2 11.60 65.02 -37.94
CA MET A 2 12.41 65.71 -36.90
C MET A 2 12.27 65.05 -35.51
N LYS A 3 13.30 64.63 -34.75
CA LYS A 3 14.76 64.85 -34.67
C LYS A 3 15.31 63.76 -33.70
N LYS A 4 16.44 63.09 -34.00
CA LYS A 4 17.81 63.24 -33.43
C LYS A 4 18.02 62.97 -31.93
N GLY A 5 19.08 62.17 -31.64
CA GLY A 5 19.91 62.20 -30.41
C GLY A 5 20.26 60.81 -29.88
N ARG A 6 21.31 60.07 -30.29
CA ARG A 6 22.79 60.22 -30.18
C ARG A 6 23.37 60.17 -28.75
N GLY A 7 24.30 59.22 -28.54
CA GLY A 7 25.39 59.23 -27.54
C GLY A 7 25.19 58.21 -26.40
N LEU A 8 26.18 57.50 -25.86
CA LEU A 8 27.63 57.45 -26.08
C LEU A 8 28.15 56.18 -25.35
N ALA A 9 29.25 55.62 -25.84
CA ALA A 9 29.95 54.45 -25.31
C ALA A 9 30.53 54.63 -23.90
N PHE A 10 30.75 53.52 -23.18
CA PHE A 10 31.96 53.34 -22.35
C PHE A 10 32.37 51.87 -22.29
N LEU A 11 33.66 51.66 -22.58
CA LEU A 11 34.40 50.41 -22.59
C LEU A 11 35.41 50.54 -21.44
N VAL A 12 35.36 49.67 -20.43
CA VAL A 12 36.49 49.45 -19.50
C VAL A 12 36.50 47.98 -19.15
N GLY A 13 37.57 47.30 -19.54
CA GLY A 13 37.96 46.02 -18.97
C GLY A 13 38.90 46.23 -17.79
N ALA A 14 38.82 45.35 -16.80
CA ALA A 14 39.97 44.93 -16.00
C ALA A 14 39.68 43.59 -15.32
N THR A 15 40.74 42.79 -15.30
CA THR A 15 40.95 41.40 -14.93
C THR A 15 40.92 41.06 -13.44
N LEU A 16 40.83 39.74 -13.17
CA LEU A 16 41.45 38.96 -12.09
C LEU A 16 40.83 39.02 -10.68
N LEU A 17 40.25 37.89 -10.22
CA LEU A 17 40.93 36.90 -9.36
C LEU A 17 39.91 35.88 -8.83
N GLY A 18 40.26 34.61 -8.96
CA GLY A 18 39.46 33.51 -8.45
C GLY A 18 39.48 33.45 -6.92
N VAL A 19 38.34 33.07 -6.35
CA VAL A 19 38.27 32.38 -5.07
C VAL A 19 37.24 31.26 -5.23
N TRP A 20 37.75 30.07 -5.52
CA TRP A 20 37.07 28.83 -5.17
C TRP A 20 37.19 28.69 -3.65
N MET A 21 36.08 28.84 -2.94
CA MET A 21 35.97 28.41 -1.54
C MET A 21 35.05 27.20 -1.50
N SER A 22 35.69 26.06 -1.28
CA SER A 22 35.11 24.82 -0.80
C SER A 22 34.21 25.05 0.42
N SER A 23 33.05 24.40 0.43
CA SER A 23 32.52 23.84 1.67
C SER A 23 31.75 22.57 1.35
N CYS A 24 32.52 21.51 1.11
CA CYS A 24 32.10 20.19 1.52
C CYS A 24 32.15 20.17 3.05
N GLN A 25 31.00 20.20 3.72
CA GLN A 25 30.92 19.71 5.09
C GLN A 25 30.17 18.40 5.07
N ASN A 26 31.00 17.35 5.10
CA ASN A 26 30.64 16.01 5.50
C ASN A 26 29.75 16.06 6.73
N LEU A 27 28.57 15.45 6.63
CA LEU A 27 27.73 15.10 7.76
C LEU A 27 28.58 14.27 8.73
N SER A 28 28.88 14.84 9.89
CA SER A 28 29.56 14.15 10.96
C SER A 28 28.68 13.00 11.44
N SER A 29 29.30 11.83 11.50
CA SER A 29 28.78 10.52 11.88
C SER A 29 28.34 10.39 13.36
N ALA A 30 28.02 11.51 14.03
CA ALA A 30 27.76 11.55 15.48
C ALA A 30 26.30 11.27 15.89
N ALA A 31 25.45 10.74 15.00
CA ALA A 31 24.07 10.34 15.30
C ALA A 31 23.79 8.84 15.11
N LEU A 32 24.85 8.03 14.98
CA LEU A 32 24.73 6.58 14.91
C LEU A 32 25.12 5.99 16.26
N GLY A 33 24.13 5.90 17.15
CA GLY A 33 24.28 5.18 18.42
C GLY A 33 24.73 3.74 18.18
N TYR A 34 25.72 3.32 18.95
CA TYR A 34 26.23 1.96 19.02
C TYR A 34 25.14 1.04 19.60
N VAL A 35 24.86 -0.09 18.94
CA VAL A 35 24.06 -1.17 19.51
C VAL A 35 25.04 -2.16 20.13
N ASN A 36 25.16 -2.16 21.46
CA ASN A 36 25.91 -3.20 22.16
C ASN A 36 25.04 -4.44 22.29
N ARG A 37 25.50 -5.57 21.74
CA ARG A 37 25.00 -6.91 22.05
C ARG A 37 25.91 -7.46 23.14
N ASP A 38 25.48 -7.36 24.40
CA ASP A 38 26.11 -8.12 25.46
C ASP A 38 25.51 -9.52 25.50
N SER A 39 26.42 -10.49 25.40
CA SER A 39 26.20 -11.92 25.46
C SER A 39 25.74 -12.35 26.85
N ILE A 40 24.64 -13.10 26.93
CA ILE A 40 24.35 -13.98 28.06
C ILE A 40 24.12 -15.38 27.48
N GLU A 41 24.97 -16.31 27.90
CA GLU A 41 24.88 -17.73 27.60
C GLU A 41 23.68 -18.39 28.28
N GLY A 42 23.07 -19.35 27.59
CA GLY A 42 22.27 -20.41 28.17
C GLY A 42 20.76 -20.21 28.10
N ILE A 43 20.16 -20.63 26.97
CA ILE A 43 18.94 -21.45 26.84
C ILE A 43 18.76 -21.69 25.33
N GLU A 44 18.63 -22.96 24.94
CA GLU A 44 18.37 -23.38 23.55
C GLU A 44 17.14 -22.63 22.99
N GLN A 45 17.38 -21.68 22.10
CA GLN A 45 16.34 -21.03 21.32
C GLN A 45 16.43 -21.61 19.91
N GLU A 46 15.36 -22.30 19.51
CA GLU A 46 15.08 -22.68 18.13
C GLU A 46 15.46 -21.52 17.18
N GLU A 47 16.28 -21.81 16.17
CA GLU A 47 16.68 -20.85 15.16
C GLU A 47 15.45 -20.37 14.36
N ILE A 48 14.78 -19.35 14.89
CA ILE A 48 13.86 -18.53 14.10
C ILE A 48 14.75 -17.83 13.08
N VAL A 49 14.72 -18.29 11.83
CA VAL A 49 15.37 -17.64 10.69
C VAL A 49 14.92 -16.17 10.66
N GLN A 50 15.77 -15.29 11.19
CA GLN A 50 15.45 -13.88 11.35
C GLN A 50 15.52 -13.25 9.95
N ILE A 51 14.37 -13.13 9.28
CA ILE A 51 14.28 -12.47 7.97
C ILE A 51 14.90 -11.08 8.12
N LYS A 52 16.03 -10.86 7.45
CA LYS A 52 16.81 -9.62 7.55
C LYS A 52 15.98 -8.46 7.01
N LYS A 53 15.36 -7.70 7.92
CA LYS A 53 14.62 -6.47 7.57
C LYS A 53 15.60 -5.40 7.07
N PRO A 54 15.19 -4.56 6.11
CA PRO A 54 15.96 -3.38 5.78
C PRO A 54 16.16 -2.47 7.00
N LEU A 55 17.34 -1.84 7.10
CA LEU A 55 17.75 -1.08 8.28
C LEU A 55 16.79 0.08 8.61
N LEU A 56 16.26 0.75 7.58
CA LEU A 56 15.36 1.88 7.78
C LEU A 56 14.02 1.43 8.39
N LEU A 57 13.41 0.37 7.84
CA LEU A 57 12.22 -0.27 8.41
C LEU A 57 12.46 -0.83 9.81
N ASP A 58 13.60 -1.47 10.06
CA ASP A 58 13.91 -2.04 11.38
C ASP A 58 13.99 -0.97 12.48
N LYS A 59 14.63 0.17 12.19
CA LYS A 59 14.66 1.33 13.09
C LYS A 59 13.28 1.94 13.30
N TRP A 60 12.46 1.99 12.24
CA TRP A 60 11.08 2.49 12.34
C TRP A 60 10.22 1.60 13.24
N ASP A 61 10.26 0.28 13.04
CA ASP A 61 9.54 -0.70 13.85
C ASP A 61 9.98 -0.63 15.31
N SER A 62 11.29 -0.56 15.55
CA SER A 62 11.87 -0.44 16.90
C SER A 62 11.38 0.83 17.60
N LEU A 63 11.30 1.95 16.88
CA LEU A 63 10.76 3.20 17.42
C LEU A 63 9.28 3.07 17.78
N GLN A 64 8.45 2.51 16.89
CA GLN A 64 7.01 2.34 17.10
C GLN A 64 6.70 1.40 18.27
N LYS A 65 7.53 0.37 18.47
CA LYS A 65 7.39 -0.60 19.56
C LYS A 65 8.06 -0.16 20.87
N ASN A 66 8.58 1.07 20.95
CA ASN A 66 9.35 1.58 22.09
C ASN A 66 10.55 0.69 22.49
N GLN A 67 11.21 0.07 21.50
CA GLN A 67 12.37 -0.81 21.71
C GLN A 67 13.71 -0.05 21.67
N ILE A 68 13.68 1.27 21.47
CA ILE A 68 14.89 2.11 21.42
C ILE A 68 15.16 2.70 22.81
N HIS A 69 16.36 2.45 23.31
CA HIS A 69 16.87 3.06 24.54
C HIS A 69 17.44 4.46 24.24
N PHE A 70 16.90 5.48 24.88
CA PHE A 70 17.35 6.88 24.74
C PHE A 70 18.15 7.28 25.97
N VAL A 71 19.31 7.89 25.76
CA VAL A 71 20.20 8.38 26.83
C VAL A 71 20.10 9.91 26.88
N VAL A 72 20.01 10.48 28.09
CA VAL A 72 20.02 11.93 28.29
C VAL A 72 21.44 12.35 28.67
N ASP A 73 22.07 13.18 27.84
CA ASP A 73 23.38 13.77 28.12
C ASP A 73 23.27 14.77 29.29
N THR A 74 24.12 14.61 30.30
CA THR A 74 24.18 15.47 31.49
C THR A 74 24.68 16.89 31.18
N LEU A 75 25.49 17.08 30.14
CA LEU A 75 26.03 18.38 29.76
C LEU A 75 25.09 19.17 28.83
N LYS A 76 24.31 18.48 28.01
CA LYS A 76 23.34 19.06 27.07
C LYS A 76 22.04 18.25 27.08
N PRO A 77 21.20 18.41 28.13
CA PRO A 77 20.02 17.59 28.29
C PRO A 77 19.01 17.86 27.18
N ILE A 78 18.67 16.81 26.43
CA ILE A 78 17.50 16.78 25.55
C ILE A 78 16.57 15.73 26.12
N ASP A 79 15.33 16.10 26.43
CA ASP A 79 14.37 15.18 27.01
C ASP A 79 14.01 14.05 26.02
N ILE A 80 13.67 12.88 26.56
CA ILE A 80 13.39 11.67 25.76
C ILE A 80 12.24 11.89 24.76
N LYS A 81 11.24 12.72 25.10
CA LYS A 81 10.11 13.00 24.19
C LYS A 81 10.59 13.78 22.96
N THR A 82 11.47 14.77 23.16
CA THR A 82 12.13 15.50 22.07
C THR A 82 13.03 14.58 21.25
N GLN A 83 13.84 13.72 21.87
CA GLN A 83 14.67 12.75 21.15
C GLN A 83 13.84 11.79 20.29
N LYS A 84 12.75 11.23 20.83
CA LYS A 84 11.80 10.38 20.09
C LYS A 84 11.21 11.12 18.89
N LYS A 85 10.81 12.38 19.07
CA LYS A 85 10.28 13.21 17.98
C LYS A 85 11.34 13.46 16.90
N MET A 86 12.55 13.85 17.27
CA MET A 86 13.66 14.07 16.33
C MET A 86 13.99 12.82 15.51
N LEU A 87 14.05 11.65 16.17
CA LEU A 87 14.27 10.38 15.48
C LEU A 87 13.13 10.05 14.53
N LYS A 88 11.86 10.20 14.98
CA LYS A 88 10.69 10.01 14.13
C LYS A 88 10.76 10.90 12.89
N ASP A 89 11.02 12.20 13.06
CA ASP A 89 11.09 13.16 11.96
C ASP A 89 12.26 12.85 11.01
N SER A 90 13.39 12.36 11.52
CA SER A 90 14.51 11.91 10.70
C SER A 90 14.18 10.68 9.87
N LEU A 91 13.54 9.66 10.46
CA LEU A 91 13.14 8.46 9.74
C LEU A 91 12.09 8.79 8.66
N ARG A 92 11.14 9.69 8.95
CA ARG A 92 10.17 10.18 7.97
C ARG A 92 10.85 10.81 6.75
N ARG A 93 11.84 11.69 6.98
CA ARG A 93 12.63 12.28 5.89
C ARG A 93 13.38 11.26 5.05
N GLU A 94 13.82 10.14 5.64
CA GLU A 94 14.44 9.06 4.87
C GLU A 94 13.43 8.26 4.05
N PHE A 95 12.23 8.01 4.59
CA PHE A 95 11.14 7.39 3.82
C PHE A 95 10.62 8.30 2.71
N ASP A 96 10.58 9.63 2.90
CA ASP A 96 10.12 10.58 1.87
C ASP A 96 11.01 10.56 0.61
N LYS A 97 12.24 10.04 0.71
CA LYS A 97 13.16 9.82 -0.41
C LYS A 97 12.91 8.51 -1.17
N LYS A 98 12.06 7.63 -0.64
CA LYS A 98 11.76 6.32 -1.23
C LYS A 98 10.49 6.38 -2.09
N PRO A 99 10.37 5.53 -3.13
CA PRO A 99 9.15 5.44 -3.93
C PRO A 99 7.89 5.16 -3.10
N LYS A 100 6.75 5.62 -3.62
CA LYS A 100 5.41 5.38 -3.07
C LYS A 100 4.74 4.26 -3.86
N HIS A 101 4.20 3.27 -3.18
CA HIS A 101 3.56 2.10 -3.81
C HIS A 101 2.07 2.11 -3.54
N VAL A 102 1.29 1.95 -4.61
CA VAL A 102 -0.16 1.79 -4.57
C VAL A 102 -0.54 0.39 -5.03
N PHE A 103 -1.44 -0.22 -4.25
CA PHE A 103 -2.05 -1.49 -4.57
C PHE A 103 -3.52 -1.20 -4.85
N LEU A 104 -3.86 -1.03 -6.13
CA LEU A 104 -5.24 -0.86 -6.54
C LEU A 104 -5.94 -2.22 -6.44
N THR A 105 -6.94 -2.31 -5.56
CA THR A 105 -7.67 -3.54 -5.30
C THR A 105 -9.15 -3.38 -5.64
N PHE A 106 -9.71 -4.37 -6.32
CA PHE A 106 -11.10 -4.38 -6.80
C PHE A 106 -11.79 -5.63 -6.28
N ASP A 107 -12.74 -5.46 -5.36
CA ASP A 107 -13.52 -6.55 -4.79
C ASP A 107 -14.76 -6.86 -5.64
N ASP A 108 -15.38 -8.01 -5.36
CA ASP A 108 -16.64 -8.52 -5.92
C ASP A 108 -16.63 -8.97 -7.38
N GLY A 109 -15.53 -8.81 -8.11
CA GLY A 109 -15.44 -9.25 -9.50
C GLY A 109 -15.56 -10.79 -9.67
N PRO A 110 -15.74 -11.30 -10.90
CA PRO A 110 -15.98 -10.54 -12.11
C PRO A 110 -17.44 -10.07 -12.20
N LEU A 111 -17.65 -8.77 -12.43
CA LEU A 111 -18.95 -8.13 -12.67
C LEU A 111 -18.86 -7.24 -13.92
N VAL A 112 -19.82 -6.34 -14.14
CA VAL A 112 -19.91 -5.54 -15.38
C VAL A 112 -18.72 -4.58 -15.54
N GLY A 113 -18.12 -4.12 -14.44
CA GLY A 113 -16.94 -3.26 -14.47
C GLY A 113 -15.65 -3.98 -14.85
N SER A 114 -15.61 -5.31 -14.79
CA SER A 114 -14.39 -6.09 -14.97
C SER A 114 -13.68 -5.82 -16.30
N ALA A 115 -14.47 -5.75 -17.38
CA ALA A 115 -13.95 -5.48 -18.71
C ALA A 115 -13.25 -4.10 -18.79
N ALA A 116 -13.77 -3.10 -18.07
CA ALA A 116 -13.18 -1.78 -18.04
C ALA A 116 -11.92 -1.73 -17.18
N ILE A 117 -11.89 -2.43 -16.05
CA ILE A 117 -10.68 -2.58 -15.21
C ILE A 117 -9.56 -3.23 -16.02
N ASP A 118 -9.84 -4.34 -16.72
CA ASP A 118 -8.87 -5.02 -17.59
C ASP A 118 -8.32 -4.10 -18.68
N SER A 119 -9.23 -3.39 -19.36
CA SER A 119 -8.88 -2.48 -20.45
C SER A 119 -8.03 -1.31 -19.97
N LEU A 120 -8.35 -0.73 -18.80
CA LEU A 120 -7.58 0.38 -18.22
C LEU A 120 -6.21 -0.07 -17.73
N ALA A 121 -6.10 -1.27 -17.13
CA ALA A 121 -4.82 -1.84 -16.74
C ALA A 121 -3.88 -1.92 -17.96
N LYS A 122 -4.36 -2.47 -19.09
CA LYS A 122 -3.62 -2.53 -20.35
C LYS A 122 -3.29 -1.15 -20.92
N ALA A 123 -4.30 -0.30 -21.11
CA ALA A 123 -4.14 1.00 -21.75
C ALA A 123 -3.22 1.94 -20.97
N LYS A 124 -3.22 1.85 -19.63
CA LYS A 124 -2.35 2.63 -18.76
C LYS A 124 -1.07 1.87 -18.38
N ASN A 125 -0.89 0.61 -18.77
CA ASN A 125 0.26 -0.21 -18.35
C ASN A 125 0.51 -0.16 -16.83
N ILE A 126 -0.51 -0.51 -16.04
CA ILE A 126 -0.44 -0.53 -14.58
C ILE A 126 -0.82 -1.90 -14.03
N LYS A 127 -0.21 -2.32 -12.93
CA LYS A 127 -0.61 -3.52 -12.20
C LYS A 127 -1.89 -3.26 -11.40
N VAL A 128 -2.84 -4.20 -11.44
CA VAL A 128 -4.08 -4.17 -10.65
C VAL A 128 -4.36 -5.52 -10.00
N ASN A 129 -5.15 -5.49 -8.93
CA ASN A 129 -5.42 -6.65 -8.08
C ASN A 129 -6.93 -6.87 -7.96
N VAL A 130 -7.44 -8.01 -8.40
CA VAL A 130 -8.88 -8.31 -8.38
C VAL A 130 -9.16 -9.42 -7.37
N PHE A 131 -10.03 -9.15 -6.40
CA PHE A 131 -10.48 -10.11 -5.40
C PHE A 131 -11.83 -10.67 -5.86
N LEU A 132 -11.81 -11.93 -6.30
CA LEU A 132 -12.89 -12.51 -7.07
C LEU A 132 -13.84 -13.37 -6.25
N VAL A 133 -15.13 -13.26 -6.55
CA VAL A 133 -16.22 -14.05 -6.00
C VAL A 133 -16.62 -15.15 -6.99
N GLY A 134 -16.46 -16.41 -6.60
CA GLY A 134 -16.63 -17.55 -7.52
C GLY A 134 -18.03 -17.70 -8.09
N ARG A 135 -19.07 -17.40 -7.29
CA ARG A 135 -20.46 -17.37 -7.77
C ARG A 135 -20.69 -16.37 -8.89
N HIS A 136 -19.89 -15.30 -8.96
CA HIS A 136 -20.03 -14.34 -10.06
C HIS A 136 -19.44 -14.91 -11.34
N ALA A 137 -18.28 -15.58 -11.28
CA ALA A 137 -17.63 -16.20 -12.44
C ALA A 137 -18.40 -17.41 -13.00
N SER A 138 -19.04 -18.23 -12.16
CA SER A 138 -19.59 -19.52 -12.61
C SER A 138 -20.92 -19.43 -13.36
N VAL A 139 -21.69 -18.36 -13.18
CA VAL A 139 -23.12 -18.30 -13.56
C VAL A 139 -23.38 -17.72 -14.96
N ILE A 140 -22.58 -16.77 -15.44
CA ILE A 140 -22.88 -16.00 -16.67
C ILE A 140 -21.72 -16.10 -17.67
N LYS A 141 -22.03 -16.44 -18.95
CA LYS A 141 -21.02 -16.56 -20.03
C LYS A 141 -20.13 -15.32 -20.16
N GLY A 142 -20.70 -14.12 -20.02
CA GLY A 142 -19.94 -12.86 -20.04
C GLY A 142 -18.86 -12.81 -18.96
N ARG A 143 -19.22 -13.14 -17.71
CA ARG A 143 -18.30 -13.12 -16.56
C ARG A 143 -17.19 -14.16 -16.66
N LYS A 144 -17.46 -15.33 -17.26
CA LYS A 144 -16.42 -16.32 -17.60
C LYS A 144 -15.39 -15.75 -18.58
N ARG A 145 -15.84 -14.93 -19.55
CA ARG A 145 -14.95 -14.25 -20.49
C ARG A 145 -14.09 -13.21 -19.77
N ASP A 146 -14.69 -12.43 -18.87
CA ASP A 146 -13.96 -11.42 -18.10
C ASP A 146 -12.88 -12.05 -17.21
N LEU A 147 -13.19 -13.16 -16.54
CA LEU A 147 -12.19 -13.96 -15.81
C LEU A 147 -11.06 -14.42 -16.74
N ALA A 148 -11.38 -15.03 -17.88
CA ALA A 148 -10.38 -15.49 -18.84
C ALA A 148 -9.53 -14.36 -19.43
N ASN A 149 -10.07 -13.14 -19.51
CA ASN A 149 -9.31 -11.96 -19.93
C ASN A 149 -8.32 -11.52 -18.85
N TYR A 150 -8.73 -11.54 -17.58
CA TYR A 150 -7.83 -11.28 -16.45
C TYR A 150 -6.68 -12.29 -16.40
N GLU A 151 -6.96 -13.59 -16.52
CA GLU A 151 -5.94 -14.64 -16.49
C GLU A 151 -4.88 -14.49 -17.60
N LYS A 152 -5.26 -13.91 -18.74
CA LYS A 152 -4.36 -13.66 -19.88
C LYS A 152 -3.61 -12.34 -19.77
N ASN A 153 -4.03 -11.44 -18.87
CA ASN A 153 -3.45 -10.13 -18.75
C ASN A 153 -2.33 -10.12 -17.69
N PRO A 154 -1.06 -9.94 -18.08
CA PRO A 154 0.06 -9.96 -17.14
C PRO A 154 0.07 -8.76 -16.18
N LEU A 155 -0.83 -7.80 -16.36
CA LEU A 155 -1.01 -6.63 -15.50
C LEU A 155 -2.14 -6.81 -14.48
N VAL A 156 -2.82 -7.96 -14.46
CA VAL A 156 -3.90 -8.26 -13.52
C VAL A 156 -3.51 -9.50 -12.71
N ALA A 157 -3.62 -9.39 -11.38
CA ALA A 157 -3.50 -10.53 -10.49
C ALA A 157 -4.85 -10.85 -9.84
N CYS A 158 -5.24 -12.12 -9.89
CA CYS A 158 -6.50 -12.63 -9.36
C CYS A 158 -6.31 -13.27 -7.98
N TYR A 159 -7.14 -12.85 -7.02
CA TYR A 159 -7.10 -13.25 -5.63
C TYR A 159 -8.49 -13.67 -5.14
N ASN A 160 -8.53 -14.26 -3.95
CA ASN A 160 -9.72 -14.95 -3.46
C ASN A 160 -10.59 -14.03 -2.57
N HIS A 161 -11.88 -13.91 -2.93
CA HIS A 161 -12.87 -13.16 -2.14
C HIS A 161 -14.05 -14.02 -1.67
N SER A 162 -13.79 -15.29 -1.37
CA SER A 162 -14.79 -16.34 -1.08
C SER A 162 -15.65 -16.70 -2.30
N TYR A 163 -16.28 -17.87 -2.26
CA TYR A 163 -17.17 -18.33 -3.32
C TYR A 163 -18.50 -17.58 -3.27
N THR A 164 -19.09 -17.42 -2.08
CA THR A 164 -20.46 -16.93 -1.91
C THR A 164 -20.56 -15.45 -1.58
N HIS A 165 -19.45 -14.78 -1.27
CA HIS A 165 -19.42 -13.44 -0.70
C HIS A 165 -20.31 -13.35 0.56
N ALA A 166 -20.29 -14.40 1.39
CA ALA A 166 -21.13 -14.55 2.57
C ALA A 166 -22.64 -14.41 2.33
N TYR A 167 -23.11 -14.43 1.06
CA TYR A 167 -24.46 -13.99 0.68
C TYR A 167 -24.88 -12.64 1.31
N ASN A 168 -23.92 -11.75 1.57
CA ASN A 168 -24.09 -10.51 2.34
C ASN A 168 -24.64 -10.69 3.77
N LYS A 169 -24.57 -11.90 4.34
CA LYS A 169 -24.98 -12.25 5.71
C LYS A 169 -23.75 -12.53 6.58
N TYR A 170 -22.89 -11.53 6.72
CA TYR A 170 -21.55 -11.69 7.32
C TYR A 170 -21.57 -12.32 8.72
N SER A 171 -22.47 -11.88 9.61
CA SER A 171 -22.54 -12.43 10.97
C SER A 171 -22.87 -13.93 10.98
N HIS A 172 -23.75 -14.37 10.08
CA HIS A 172 -24.09 -15.79 9.94
C HIS A 172 -22.95 -16.56 9.29
N PHE A 173 -22.41 -16.04 8.19
CA PHE A 173 -21.32 -16.68 7.45
C PHE A 173 -20.11 -16.96 8.33
N TYR A 174 -19.67 -15.97 9.11
CA TYR A 174 -18.50 -16.13 9.97
C TYR A 174 -18.79 -16.72 11.36
N SER A 175 -20.06 -17.02 11.68
CA SER A 175 -20.39 -17.72 12.94
C SER A 175 -19.85 -19.15 12.97
N ASN A 176 -19.55 -19.72 11.80
CA ASN A 176 -18.90 -21.02 11.66
C ASN A 176 -17.63 -20.88 10.80
N PRO A 177 -16.44 -20.84 11.42
CA PRO A 177 -15.19 -20.62 10.69
C PRO A 177 -14.84 -21.76 9.72
N VAL A 178 -15.28 -22.99 10.00
CA VAL A 178 -15.05 -24.16 9.14
C VAL A 178 -15.79 -23.98 7.81
N THR A 179 -17.10 -23.70 7.87
CA THR A 179 -17.88 -23.50 6.63
C THR A 179 -17.44 -22.26 5.85
N ALA A 180 -17.02 -21.21 6.56
CA ALA A 180 -16.47 -20.03 5.90
C ALA A 180 -15.14 -20.33 5.20
N PHE A 181 -14.25 -21.10 5.84
CA PHE A 181 -12.99 -21.55 5.26
C PHE A 181 -13.21 -22.43 4.01
N GLU A 182 -14.13 -23.39 4.08
CA GLU A 182 -14.50 -24.25 2.94
C GLU A 182 -15.02 -23.42 1.75
N ASP A 183 -15.71 -22.31 2.01
CA ASP A 183 -16.17 -21.38 0.99
C ASP A 183 -15.00 -20.69 0.24
N PHE A 184 -13.92 -20.34 0.95
CA PHE A 184 -12.69 -19.83 0.35
C PHE A 184 -11.94 -20.93 -0.42
N GLU A 185 -11.80 -22.13 0.14
CA GLU A 185 -11.15 -23.25 -0.54
C GLU A 185 -11.87 -23.62 -1.84
N LYS A 186 -13.21 -23.63 -1.80
CA LYS A 186 -14.03 -23.85 -3.00
C LYS A 186 -13.73 -22.81 -4.07
N ASN A 187 -13.64 -21.54 -3.69
CA ASN A 187 -13.34 -20.45 -4.62
C ASN A 187 -11.96 -20.58 -5.25
N GLU A 188 -10.94 -20.92 -4.46
CA GLU A 188 -9.58 -21.17 -4.96
C GLU A 188 -9.56 -22.28 -6.00
N LYS A 189 -10.23 -23.41 -5.69
CA LYS A 189 -10.30 -24.58 -6.58
C LYS A 189 -11.07 -24.28 -7.86
N GLU A 190 -12.26 -23.68 -7.77
CA GLU A 190 -13.11 -23.41 -8.93
C GLU A 190 -12.55 -22.34 -9.87
N LEU A 191 -11.89 -21.32 -9.32
CA LEU A 191 -11.27 -20.25 -10.11
C LEU A 191 -9.79 -20.51 -10.43
N ASN A 192 -9.23 -21.64 -10.01
CA ASN A 192 -7.83 -22.02 -10.22
C ASN A 192 -6.83 -20.92 -9.81
N LEU A 193 -7.11 -20.25 -8.68
CA LEU A 193 -6.34 -19.09 -8.20
C LEU A 193 -4.90 -19.50 -7.85
N LYS A 194 -3.93 -18.68 -8.25
CA LYS A 194 -2.50 -19.02 -8.15
C LYS A 194 -1.83 -18.61 -6.85
N HIS A 195 -2.48 -17.72 -6.09
CA HIS A 195 -1.94 -17.18 -4.87
C HIS A 195 -2.90 -17.48 -3.72
N LYS A 196 -2.35 -17.99 -2.62
CA LYS A 196 -3.04 -18.05 -1.33
C LYS A 196 -3.12 -16.67 -0.68
N ILE A 197 -3.78 -15.74 -1.37
CA ILE A 197 -4.03 -14.38 -0.90
C ILE A 197 -5.54 -14.16 -0.93
N VAL A 198 -6.07 -13.76 0.21
CA VAL A 198 -7.50 -13.59 0.42
C VAL A 198 -7.82 -12.22 1.00
N ARG A 199 -9.04 -11.76 0.73
CA ARG A 199 -9.69 -10.69 1.49
C ARG A 199 -11.04 -11.19 1.95
N LEU A 200 -11.36 -10.97 3.23
CA LEU A 200 -12.61 -11.44 3.81
C LEU A 200 -13.77 -10.49 3.44
N PRO A 201 -14.89 -11.00 2.88
CA PRO A 201 -16.10 -10.19 2.65
C PRO A 201 -16.49 -9.33 3.85
N GLY A 202 -16.49 -8.02 3.66
CA GLY A 202 -16.87 -7.04 4.69
C GLY A 202 -15.99 -7.01 5.94
N ARG A 203 -14.73 -7.46 5.88
CA ARG A 203 -13.79 -7.42 7.02
C ARG A 203 -12.45 -6.80 6.62
N ASN A 204 -12.04 -5.76 7.32
CA ASN A 204 -10.73 -5.14 7.18
C ASN A 204 -9.71 -5.82 8.12
N ILE A 205 -9.46 -7.10 7.84
CA ILE A 205 -8.54 -7.95 8.61
C ILE A 205 -7.20 -8.08 7.88
N TRP A 206 -6.12 -8.10 8.66
CA TRP A 206 -4.76 -8.28 8.15
C TRP A 206 -4.06 -9.37 8.96
N ILE A 207 -3.65 -10.45 8.28
CA ILE A 207 -2.82 -11.49 8.87
C ILE A 207 -1.81 -11.96 7.81
N TYR A 208 -0.54 -11.61 8.02
CA TYR A 208 0.57 -11.98 7.14
C TYR A 208 1.89 -11.82 7.89
N ASP A 209 2.92 -12.61 7.57
CA ASP A 209 4.20 -12.63 8.29
C ASP A 209 3.95 -12.65 9.83
N ASN A 210 4.40 -11.61 10.55
CA ASN A 210 4.19 -11.42 11.99
C ASN A 210 3.17 -10.31 12.31
N VAL A 211 2.33 -9.93 11.33
CA VAL A 211 1.32 -8.88 11.46
C VAL A 211 -0.04 -9.53 11.72
N ARG A 212 -0.74 -9.03 12.74
CA ARG A 212 -2.15 -9.36 13.00
C ARG A 212 -2.91 -8.10 13.40
N LYS A 213 -3.90 -7.71 12.59
CA LYS A 213 -4.83 -6.60 12.87
C LYS A 213 -6.25 -7.02 12.51
N ILE A 214 -7.14 -7.00 13.49
CA ILE A 214 -8.55 -7.36 13.35
C ILE A 214 -9.40 -6.11 13.57
N ASP A 215 -10.35 -5.84 12.67
CA ASP A 215 -11.33 -4.78 12.83
C ASP A 215 -12.54 -5.24 13.66
N LEU A 216 -13.16 -6.34 13.25
CA LEU A 216 -14.33 -6.96 13.86
C LEU A 216 -14.05 -8.42 14.19
N GLN A 217 -14.36 -8.81 15.44
CA GLN A 217 -14.08 -10.16 15.93
C GLN A 217 -14.81 -11.25 15.14
N SER A 218 -15.97 -10.92 14.56
CA SER A 218 -16.77 -11.91 13.84
C SER A 218 -16.05 -12.57 12.66
N GLY A 219 -14.94 -12.02 12.12
CA GLY A 219 -14.15 -12.71 11.08
C GLY A 219 -12.82 -13.31 11.56
N ALA A 220 -12.47 -13.14 12.84
CA ALA A 220 -11.14 -13.45 13.36
C ALA A 220 -10.80 -14.94 13.25
N SER A 221 -11.69 -15.82 13.71
CA SER A 221 -11.45 -17.27 13.69
C SER A 221 -11.33 -17.83 12.27
N THR A 222 -12.11 -17.33 11.31
CA THR A 222 -11.97 -17.69 9.90
C THR A 222 -10.62 -17.22 9.34
N ALA A 223 -10.20 -15.99 9.67
CA ALA A 223 -8.92 -15.47 9.23
C ALA A 223 -7.73 -16.25 9.84
N ASP A 224 -7.80 -16.61 11.11
CA ASP A 224 -6.78 -17.43 11.78
C ASP A 224 -6.70 -18.83 11.13
N MET A 225 -7.85 -19.44 10.80
CA MET A 225 -7.91 -20.73 10.09
C MET A 225 -7.32 -20.65 8.67
N LEU A 226 -7.66 -19.60 7.92
CA LEU A 226 -7.05 -19.33 6.61
C LEU A 226 -5.53 -19.16 6.75
N PHE A 227 -5.07 -18.36 7.71
CA PHE A 227 -3.64 -18.13 7.92
C PHE A 227 -2.88 -19.44 8.26
N ALA A 228 -3.43 -20.26 9.15
CA ALA A 228 -2.88 -21.57 9.49
C ALA A 228 -2.78 -22.52 8.27
N ASN A 229 -3.60 -22.31 7.24
CA ASN A 229 -3.60 -23.07 5.98
C ASN A 229 -2.78 -22.39 4.85
N GLY A 230 -1.91 -21.45 5.21
CA GLY A 230 -0.94 -20.82 4.32
C GLY A 230 -1.48 -19.63 3.53
N TYR A 231 -2.67 -19.12 3.87
CA TYR A 231 -3.19 -17.90 3.25
C TYR A 231 -2.61 -16.64 3.89
N LYS A 232 -2.35 -15.62 3.08
CA LYS A 232 -2.15 -14.25 3.54
C LYS A 232 -3.46 -13.48 3.42
N ILE A 233 -3.82 -12.77 4.49
CA ILE A 233 -5.05 -11.99 4.58
C ILE A 233 -4.71 -10.51 4.56
N TYR A 234 -5.25 -9.78 3.59
CA TYR A 234 -5.03 -8.35 3.46
C TYR A 234 -6.34 -7.56 3.41
N GLY A 235 -6.44 -6.59 4.31
CA GLY A 235 -7.49 -5.59 4.32
C GLY A 235 -7.16 -4.43 3.39
N TRP A 236 -7.51 -3.21 3.81
CA TRP A 236 -7.25 -1.98 3.06
C TRP A 236 -6.97 -0.78 3.97
N ASP A 237 -6.25 0.20 3.43
CA ASP A 237 -5.88 1.43 4.13
C ASP A 237 -6.89 2.56 3.85
N VAL A 238 -7.24 2.70 2.57
CA VAL A 238 -8.19 3.70 2.08
C VAL A 238 -9.28 2.98 1.30
N GLU A 239 -10.52 3.45 1.45
CA GLU A 239 -11.68 2.91 0.74
C GLU A 239 -12.32 4.00 -0.11
N TRP A 240 -12.51 3.71 -1.39
CA TRP A 240 -13.40 4.48 -2.24
C TRP A 240 -14.80 3.88 -2.17
N ARG A 241 -15.63 4.45 -1.29
CA ARG A 241 -16.94 3.91 -0.96
C ARG A 241 -17.91 4.00 -2.13
N ILE A 242 -18.79 3.01 -2.20
CA ILE A 242 -19.85 2.91 -3.19
C ILE A 242 -21.20 3.12 -2.53
N ASN A 243 -22.14 3.69 -3.28
CA ASN A 243 -23.54 3.52 -2.97
C ASN A 243 -23.95 2.12 -3.47
N SER A 244 -24.30 1.23 -2.55
CA SER A 244 -24.61 -0.17 -2.86
C SER A 244 -25.85 -0.37 -3.75
N LEU A 245 -26.71 0.64 -3.88
CA LEU A 245 -27.90 0.56 -4.74
C LEU A 245 -27.61 1.03 -6.18
N THR A 246 -26.73 2.02 -6.34
CA THR A 246 -26.50 2.66 -7.64
C THR A 246 -25.14 2.33 -8.25
N GLY A 247 -24.23 1.71 -7.49
CA GLY A 247 -22.84 1.48 -7.89
C GLY A 247 -22.02 2.78 -8.01
N VAL A 248 -22.59 3.95 -7.67
CA VAL A 248 -21.91 5.23 -7.85
C VAL A 248 -20.96 5.49 -6.66
N PRO A 249 -19.73 5.96 -6.90
CA PRO A 249 -18.83 6.33 -5.81
C PRO A 249 -19.39 7.46 -4.97
N VAL A 250 -19.31 7.32 -3.64
CA VAL A 250 -19.85 8.31 -2.67
C VAL A 250 -18.96 9.54 -2.58
N GLN A 251 -17.65 9.34 -2.69
CA GLN A 251 -16.65 10.40 -2.56
C GLN A 251 -16.17 10.86 -3.94
N SER A 252 -15.83 12.14 -4.05
CA SER A 252 -15.14 12.67 -5.23
C SER A 252 -13.74 12.07 -5.37
N LEU A 253 -13.25 12.06 -6.62
CA LEU A 253 -11.89 11.63 -6.94
C LEU A 253 -10.84 12.36 -6.08
N GLU A 254 -10.93 13.70 -6.02
CA GLU A 254 -10.00 14.54 -5.26
C GLU A 254 -9.97 14.18 -3.77
N SER A 255 -11.13 13.85 -3.19
CA SER A 255 -11.21 13.46 -1.78
C SER A 255 -10.46 12.15 -1.50
N VAL A 256 -10.64 11.15 -2.35
CA VAL A 256 -9.97 9.84 -2.20
C VAL A 256 -8.48 9.98 -2.44
N TYR A 257 -8.09 10.69 -3.50
CA TYR A 257 -6.69 10.95 -3.80
C TYR A 257 -5.98 11.70 -2.67
N THR A 258 -6.61 12.74 -2.12
CA THR A 258 -6.07 13.49 -0.97
C THR A 258 -5.93 12.61 0.26
N LYS A 259 -6.89 11.72 0.53
CA LYS A 259 -6.79 10.76 1.64
C LYS A 259 -5.60 9.83 1.48
N MET A 260 -5.38 9.25 0.30
CA MET A 260 -4.23 8.39 0.02
C MET A 260 -2.91 9.14 0.20
N ARG A 261 -2.81 10.35 -0.37
CA ARG A 261 -1.62 11.20 -0.25
C ARG A 261 -1.30 11.50 1.21
N ASN A 262 -2.29 11.91 1.99
CA ASN A 262 -2.12 12.20 3.41
C ASN A 262 -1.74 10.95 4.20
N PHE A 263 -2.37 9.81 3.91
CA PHE A 263 -2.06 8.55 4.57
C PHE A 263 -0.58 8.15 4.41
N LEU A 264 -0.03 8.32 3.21
CA LEU A 264 1.40 8.08 2.95
C LEU A 264 2.30 9.14 3.55
N ASN A 265 1.97 10.43 3.38
CA ASN A 265 2.79 11.53 3.90
C ASN A 265 2.89 11.52 5.43
N TYR A 266 1.86 10.98 6.11
CA TYR A 266 1.90 10.80 7.56
C TYR A 266 2.51 9.46 8.00
N GLN A 267 2.93 8.60 7.07
CA GLN A 267 3.43 7.23 7.33
C GLN A 267 2.47 6.46 8.24
N SER A 268 1.18 6.58 7.95
CA SER A 268 0.10 5.92 8.70
C SER A 268 -0.15 4.48 8.25
N SER A 269 0.50 4.05 7.16
CA SER A 269 0.43 2.69 6.63
C SER A 269 1.12 1.68 7.55
N MET A 270 0.73 0.41 7.47
CA MET A 270 1.40 -0.66 8.23
C MET A 270 2.90 -0.73 7.96
N THR A 271 3.26 -0.58 6.68
CA THR A 271 4.64 -0.38 6.24
C THR A 271 4.72 0.96 5.53
N PRO A 272 5.63 1.87 5.90
CA PRO A 272 5.76 3.19 5.27
C PRO A 272 5.79 3.11 3.74
N ASN A 273 5.23 4.14 3.08
CA ASN A 273 5.16 4.27 1.62
C ASN A 273 4.34 3.22 0.86
N ASN A 274 3.52 2.42 1.53
CA ASN A 274 2.60 1.48 0.91
C ASN A 274 1.15 1.91 1.18
N VAL A 275 0.27 1.91 0.17
CA VAL A 275 -1.16 2.16 0.35
C VAL A 275 -2.00 1.16 -0.44
N ILE A 276 -2.87 0.43 0.26
CA ILE A 276 -3.88 -0.43 -0.36
C ILE A 276 -5.20 0.34 -0.47
N LEU A 277 -5.66 0.53 -1.71
CA LEU A 277 -6.95 1.17 -2.01
C LEU A 277 -8.00 0.10 -2.31
N LEU A 278 -9.04 0.05 -1.49
CA LEU A 278 -10.25 -0.73 -1.75
C LEU A 278 -11.20 0.03 -2.68
N MET A 279 -11.59 -0.64 -3.76
CA MET A 279 -12.67 -0.29 -4.68
C MET A 279 -13.49 -1.55 -4.95
N HIS A 280 -14.64 -1.41 -5.60
CA HIS A 280 -15.48 -2.53 -6.00
C HIS A 280 -15.67 -2.52 -7.52
N ASP A 281 -15.73 -3.70 -8.13
CA ASP A 281 -15.87 -3.85 -9.59
C ASP A 281 -17.05 -3.03 -10.15
N ASP A 282 -18.19 -3.09 -9.46
CA ASP A 282 -19.46 -2.50 -9.89
C ASP A 282 -19.41 -0.96 -10.01
N MET A 283 -18.40 -0.31 -9.42
CA MET A 283 -18.13 1.12 -9.58
C MET A 283 -17.89 1.53 -11.04
N PHE A 284 -17.40 0.60 -11.85
CA PHE A 284 -16.84 0.88 -13.17
C PHE A 284 -17.72 0.35 -14.31
N GLN A 285 -18.97 -0.03 -14.00
CA GLN A 285 -19.95 -0.47 -14.98
C GLN A 285 -20.40 0.65 -15.93
N THR A 286 -20.33 1.92 -15.52
CA THR A 286 -20.73 3.09 -16.32
C THR A 286 -19.54 3.85 -16.90
N LYS A 287 -19.74 4.57 -18.01
CA LYS A 287 -18.69 5.44 -18.60
C LYS A 287 -18.15 6.48 -17.61
N LYS A 288 -19.02 7.05 -16.77
CA LYS A 288 -18.61 7.99 -15.72
C LYS A 288 -17.70 7.33 -14.68
N GLY A 289 -18.05 6.12 -14.22
CA GLY A 289 -17.19 5.33 -13.33
C GLY A 289 -15.83 5.05 -13.94
N GLN A 290 -15.80 4.64 -15.21
CA GLN A 290 -14.56 4.37 -15.95
C GLN A 290 -13.67 5.61 -16.06
N GLN A 291 -14.26 6.79 -16.30
CA GLN A 291 -13.53 8.06 -16.31
C GLN A 291 -12.95 8.42 -14.95
N LEU A 292 -13.68 8.15 -13.85
CA LEU A 292 -13.17 8.35 -12.49
C LEU A 292 -11.95 7.48 -12.19
N LEU A 293 -11.99 6.20 -12.59
CA LEU A 293 -10.84 5.30 -12.43
C LEU A 293 -9.64 5.76 -13.26
N ALA A 294 -9.87 6.12 -14.53
CA ALA A 294 -8.82 6.66 -15.38
C ALA A 294 -8.18 7.91 -14.79
N GLY A 295 -8.99 8.84 -14.28
CA GLY A 295 -8.53 10.06 -13.61
C GLY A 295 -7.71 9.77 -12.34
N LEU A 296 -8.11 8.79 -11.53
CA LEU A 296 -7.32 8.36 -10.37
C LEU A 296 -5.95 7.85 -10.78
N ILE A 297 -5.91 6.96 -11.77
CA ILE A 297 -4.65 6.39 -12.28
C ILE A 297 -3.74 7.50 -12.79
N ASP A 298 -4.28 8.47 -13.52
CA ASP A 298 -3.52 9.60 -14.05
C ASP A 298 -2.96 10.50 -12.93
N SER A 299 -3.76 10.81 -11.90
CA SER A 299 -3.30 11.56 -10.73
C SER A 299 -2.18 10.84 -9.97
N LEU A 300 -2.31 9.52 -9.76
CA LEU A 300 -1.29 8.72 -9.09
C LEU A 300 0.01 8.63 -9.91
N LYS A 301 -0.09 8.43 -11.22
CA LYS A 301 1.07 8.43 -12.12
C LYS A 301 1.81 9.76 -12.14
N LYS A 302 1.07 10.87 -12.20
CA LYS A 302 1.63 12.22 -12.18
C LYS A 302 2.53 12.46 -10.96
N GLU A 303 2.24 11.75 -9.87
CA GLU A 303 3.00 11.86 -8.61
C GLU A 303 3.90 10.65 -8.34
N ASN A 304 4.27 9.94 -9.42
CA ASN A 304 5.26 8.86 -9.43
C ASN A 304 4.93 7.71 -8.47
N TYR A 305 3.65 7.39 -8.30
CA TYR A 305 3.25 6.17 -7.60
C TYR A 305 3.54 4.94 -8.45
N HIS A 306 4.11 3.93 -7.81
CA HIS A 306 4.35 2.62 -8.40
C HIS A 306 3.15 1.72 -8.14
N PHE A 307 2.61 1.12 -9.21
CA PHE A 307 1.46 0.22 -9.13
C PHE A 307 1.97 -1.20 -8.94
N GLU A 308 1.60 -1.85 -7.84
CA GLU A 308 2.15 -3.14 -7.43
C GLU A 308 1.10 -4.23 -7.25
N PHE A 309 1.54 -5.49 -7.33
CA PHE A 309 0.68 -6.64 -7.03
C PHE A 309 0.64 -6.91 -5.52
N MET A 310 -0.51 -7.36 -5.01
CA MET A 310 -0.70 -7.73 -3.61
C MET A 310 0.27 -8.82 -3.13
N GLN A 311 0.72 -9.71 -4.01
CA GLN A 311 1.73 -10.72 -3.68
C GLN A 311 3.09 -10.12 -3.27
N ASP A 312 3.38 -8.90 -3.74
CA ASP A 312 4.60 -8.17 -3.42
C ASP A 312 4.43 -7.30 -2.15
N TYR A 313 3.23 -7.29 -1.55
CA TYR A 313 2.96 -6.46 -0.37
C TYR A 313 3.55 -7.06 0.92
N PRO A 314 4.18 -6.24 1.78
CA PRO A 314 4.52 -4.83 1.57
C PRO A 314 5.91 -4.67 0.92
N ILE A 315 6.11 -3.57 0.19
CA ILE A 315 7.44 -3.13 -0.26
C ILE A 315 8.18 -2.51 0.93
N LYS A 316 9.37 -3.02 1.26
CA LYS A 316 10.13 -2.68 2.47
C LYS A 316 11.43 -1.94 2.09
N TYR A 317 11.78 -0.89 2.85
CA TYR A 317 12.95 -0.02 2.62
C TYR A 317 13.87 0.12 3.81
#